data_AF-A0A7X3I892-F1
#
_entry.id   AF-A0A7X3I892-F1
#
_cell.length_a   1.000
_cell.length_b   1.000
_cell.length_c   1.000
_cell.angle_alpha   90.00
_cell.angle_beta   90.00
_cell.angle_gamma   90.00
#
_symmetry.space_group_name_H-M   'P 1'
#
loop_
_entity.id
_entity.type
_entity.pdbx_description
1 polymer ?
#
loop_
_entity_poly.entity_id
_entity_poly.type
_entity_poly.pdbx_seq_one_letter_code
_entity_poly.pdbx_strand_id
1 'polypeptide(L)'
;MSLRIVNRPLPGWGMTYGPPGDGPFPTVMVLHGSEGAWSGYSYLTAAILAAHGFLAFPLGYSRGGNLWNAGAIVEVPLDRTVEALGVLRALPIAGQVGLYGVSRGAEHALLVTSLMARDDMSGLPDAVAVHAAPDVICGAFVGAEWRDAGDPGWQAWDPARRAWTWRGTSVGLLPTTPIEIERYRGPLYLSHGLRDEIWSAAMTMRLRDRLHRHGLDPEVHLLADQGHMPEGEDENAHYRRLIAFLHRALVV
;
A
#
# COMPACT_ATOMS: atom_id res chain seq x y z
N MET A 1 14.01 23.95 20.74
CA MET A 1 13.23 23.82 19.49
C MET A 1 12.53 22.47 19.53
N SER A 2 11.21 22.41 19.37
CA SER A 2 10.48 21.14 19.32
C SER A 2 10.44 20.59 17.89
N LEU A 3 10.45 19.27 17.74
CA LEU A 3 10.27 18.62 16.45
C LEU A 3 8.82 18.76 15.97
N ARG A 4 8.62 19.00 14.67
CA ARG A 4 7.28 19.02 14.05
C ARG A 4 6.79 17.61 13.67
N ILE A 5 7.71 16.67 13.50
CA ILE A 5 7.43 15.26 13.26
C ILE A 5 8.20 14.48 14.33
N VAL A 6 7.48 13.68 15.10
CA VAL A 6 8.02 12.84 16.17
C VAL A 6 8.04 11.39 15.67
N ASN A 7 9.23 10.81 15.67
CA ASN A 7 9.42 9.37 15.49
C ASN A 7 9.11 8.65 16.81
N ARG A 8 8.17 7.70 16.79
CA ARG A 8 7.76 6.88 17.93
C ARG A 8 8.02 5.40 17.62
N PRO A 9 8.88 4.71 18.39
CA PRO A 9 9.07 3.27 18.24
C PRO A 9 7.77 2.49 18.42
N LEU A 10 7.54 1.54 17.53
CA LEU A 10 6.49 0.53 17.64
C LEU A 10 7.18 -0.82 17.87
N PRO A 11 7.28 -1.29 19.14
CA PRO A 11 8.09 -2.45 19.50
C PRO A 11 7.75 -3.69 18.65
N GLY A 12 8.77 -4.26 18.00
CA GLY A 12 8.62 -5.43 17.12
C GLY A 12 8.11 -5.14 15.70
N TRP A 13 7.79 -3.88 15.38
CA TRP A 13 7.19 -3.48 14.11
C TRP A 13 7.94 -2.37 13.36
N GLY A 14 8.72 -1.55 14.07
CA GLY A 14 9.50 -0.46 13.47
C GLY A 14 9.17 0.87 14.11
N MET A 15 8.88 1.88 13.29
CA MET A 15 8.74 3.27 13.71
C MET A 15 7.48 3.88 13.12
N THR A 16 6.76 4.69 13.90
CA THR A 16 5.69 5.55 13.42
C THR A 16 6.13 7.00 13.42
N TYR A 17 5.59 7.81 12.51
CA TYR A 17 5.90 9.22 12.35
C TYR A 17 4.61 10.01 12.43
N GLY A 18 4.56 11.04 13.28
CA GLY A 18 3.37 11.86 13.39
C GLY A 18 3.63 13.19 14.07
N PRO A 19 2.64 14.09 14.15
CA PRO A 19 2.75 15.35 14.86
C PRO A 19 3.17 15.16 16.34
N PRO A 20 3.75 16.18 16.99
CA PRO A 20 3.84 16.20 18.44
C PRO A 20 2.45 16.24 19.08
N GLY A 21 2.34 15.80 20.33
CA GLY A 21 1.09 15.75 21.10
C GLY A 21 0.54 14.34 21.30
N ASP A 22 -0.63 14.29 21.93
CA ASP A 22 -1.23 13.07 22.49
C ASP A 22 -2.31 12.45 21.58
N GLY A 23 -2.55 13.01 20.40
CA GLY A 23 -3.56 12.53 19.46
C GLY A 23 -5.02 12.72 19.96
N PRO A 24 -5.97 11.88 19.52
CA PRO A 24 -5.79 10.82 18.51
C PRO A 24 -5.54 11.42 17.13
N PHE A 25 -4.62 10.82 16.39
CA PHE A 25 -4.32 11.21 15.01
C PHE A 25 -4.97 10.25 14.02
N PRO A 26 -5.58 10.70 12.90
CA PRO A 26 -5.92 9.80 11.81
C PRO A 26 -4.66 9.05 11.40
N THR A 27 -4.75 7.73 11.29
CA THR A 27 -3.59 6.85 11.20
C THR A 27 -3.53 6.18 9.84
N VAL A 28 -2.34 6.09 9.25
CA VAL A 28 -2.16 5.49 7.92
C VAL A 28 -0.99 4.53 7.97
N MET A 29 -1.25 3.25 7.66
CA MET A 29 -0.19 2.30 7.36
C MET A 29 0.23 2.46 5.90
N VAL A 30 1.51 2.69 5.66
CA VAL A 30 2.09 2.93 4.33
C VAL A 30 2.83 1.68 3.87
N LEU A 31 2.42 1.13 2.72
CA LEU A 31 2.95 -0.09 2.13
C LEU A 31 3.84 0.25 0.92
N HIS A 32 5.12 -0.10 1.02
CA HIS A 32 6.10 0.09 -0.06
C HIS A 32 5.81 -0.82 -1.27
N GLY A 33 6.31 -0.48 -2.45
CA GLY A 33 6.29 -1.33 -3.64
C GLY A 33 7.45 -2.36 -3.66
N SER A 34 7.86 -2.78 -4.85
CA SER A 34 8.98 -3.72 -5.04
C SER A 34 10.33 -3.19 -4.54
N GLU A 35 10.46 -1.88 -4.38
CA GLU A 35 11.69 -1.21 -3.96
C GLU A 35 12.10 -1.51 -2.50
N GLY A 36 11.18 -2.08 -1.71
CA GLY A 36 11.43 -2.46 -0.32
C GLY A 36 11.36 -1.29 0.65
N ALA A 37 11.22 -1.60 1.94
CA ALA A 37 11.05 -0.61 2.99
C ALA A 37 12.18 0.43 3.04
N TRP A 38 13.44 -0.03 2.87
CA TRP A 38 14.63 0.80 3.08
C TRP A 38 14.99 1.71 1.90
N SER A 39 14.22 1.68 0.80
CA SER A 39 14.36 2.63 -0.32
C SER A 39 14.08 4.08 0.09
N GLY A 40 13.30 4.27 1.17
CA GLY A 40 12.93 5.59 1.68
C GLY A 40 11.60 6.13 1.14
N TYR A 41 10.99 5.57 0.09
CA TYR A 41 9.75 6.12 -0.48
C TYR A 41 8.55 6.04 0.47
N SER A 42 8.37 4.91 1.17
CA SER A 42 7.32 4.76 2.18
C SER A 42 7.56 5.67 3.38
N TYR A 43 8.83 5.92 3.75
CA TYR A 43 9.21 6.85 4.81
C TYR A 43 8.98 8.32 4.40
N LEU A 44 9.26 8.68 3.14
CA LEU A 44 8.95 9.99 2.58
C LEU A 44 7.44 10.24 2.60
N THR A 45 6.66 9.29 2.13
CA THR A 45 5.20 9.32 2.22
C THR A 45 4.74 9.49 3.67
N ALA A 46 5.30 8.71 4.61
CA ALA A 46 4.97 8.81 6.02
C ALA A 46 5.31 10.18 6.62
N ALA A 47 6.44 10.77 6.23
CA ALA A 47 6.83 12.12 6.66
C ALA A 47 5.89 13.20 6.10
N ILE A 48 5.48 13.10 4.83
CA ILE A 48 4.51 14.00 4.21
C ILE A 48 3.16 13.90 4.94
N LEU A 49 2.65 12.68 5.18
CA LEU A 49 1.42 12.48 5.94
C LEU A 49 1.55 13.01 7.37
N ALA A 50 2.67 12.75 8.06
CA ALA A 50 2.92 13.27 9.41
C ALA A 50 2.92 14.81 9.46
N ALA A 51 3.47 15.47 8.44
CA ALA A 51 3.42 16.93 8.31
C ALA A 51 2.00 17.49 8.14
N HIS A 52 1.04 16.64 7.76
CA HIS A 52 -0.37 17.00 7.53
C HIS A 52 -1.33 16.43 8.58
N GLY A 53 -0.82 16.04 9.75
CA GLY A 53 -1.65 15.69 10.91
C GLY A 53 -1.88 14.20 11.14
N PHE A 54 -1.29 13.33 10.31
CA PHE A 54 -1.49 11.88 10.43
C PHE A 54 -0.44 11.21 11.31
N LEU A 55 -0.81 10.11 11.97
CA LEU A 55 0.15 9.11 12.45
C LEU A 55 0.42 8.13 11.32
N ALA A 56 1.61 8.15 10.72
CA ALA A 56 1.97 7.29 9.60
C ALA A 56 2.91 6.17 10.04
N PHE A 57 2.64 4.95 9.57
CA PHE A 57 3.44 3.75 9.84
C PHE A 57 3.91 3.11 8.54
N PRO A 58 5.15 3.35 8.08
CA PRO A 58 5.72 2.62 6.96
C PRO A 58 6.02 1.17 7.39
N LEU A 59 5.20 0.22 6.93
CA LEU A 59 5.37 -1.20 7.22
C LEU A 59 6.30 -1.84 6.19
N GLY A 60 7.40 -2.41 6.65
CA GLY A 60 8.26 -3.28 5.85
C GLY A 60 7.74 -4.72 5.84
N TYR A 61 7.39 -5.24 4.65
CA TYR A 61 6.84 -6.60 4.50
C TYR A 61 7.71 -7.54 3.65
N SER A 62 8.61 -7.00 2.84
CA SER A 62 9.55 -7.80 2.04
C SER A 62 10.46 -8.65 2.94
N ARG A 63 10.62 -9.94 2.60
CA ARG A 63 11.45 -10.86 3.36
C ARG A 63 12.93 -10.62 3.06
N GLY A 64 13.76 -10.54 4.10
CA GLY A 64 15.21 -10.36 3.97
C GLY A 64 15.64 -9.00 3.43
N GLY A 65 14.74 -8.02 3.38
CA GLY A 65 15.08 -6.65 3.00
C GLY A 65 15.94 -5.96 4.08
N ASN A 66 16.90 -5.17 3.65
CA ASN A 66 17.78 -4.37 4.49
C ASN A 66 18.19 -3.08 3.76
N LEU A 67 19.09 -2.29 4.36
CA LEU A 67 19.54 -1.02 3.78
C LEU A 67 20.11 -1.14 2.36
N TRP A 68 20.65 -2.30 2.00
CA TRP A 68 21.32 -2.55 0.73
C TRP A 68 20.50 -3.38 -0.26
N ASN A 69 19.35 -3.93 0.17
CA ASN A 69 18.57 -4.85 -0.63
C ASN A 69 17.07 -4.69 -0.35
N ALA A 70 16.28 -4.55 -1.41
CA ALA A 70 14.83 -4.44 -1.33
C ALA A 70 14.15 -5.67 -0.67
N GLY A 71 14.83 -6.82 -0.69
CA GLY A 71 14.29 -8.08 -0.18
C GLY A 71 13.42 -8.79 -1.22
N ALA A 72 12.66 -9.78 -0.75
CA ALA A 72 11.82 -10.64 -1.59
C ALA A 72 10.35 -10.53 -1.21
N ILE A 73 9.50 -10.36 -2.23
CA ILE A 73 8.05 -10.56 -2.17
C ILE A 73 7.78 -11.98 -2.64
N VAL A 74 8.11 -12.96 -1.80
CA VAL A 74 7.93 -14.40 -2.03
C VAL A 74 7.26 -14.99 -0.79
N GLU A 75 6.08 -15.58 -0.96
CA GLU A 75 5.29 -16.18 0.12
C GLU A 75 5.19 -15.26 1.35
N VAL A 76 4.97 -13.96 1.15
CA VAL A 76 4.86 -12.95 2.21
C VAL A 76 3.53 -13.14 2.96
N PRO A 77 3.53 -13.30 4.30
CA PRO A 77 2.31 -13.52 5.08
C PRO A 77 1.53 -12.22 5.27
N LEU A 78 0.39 -12.12 4.61
CA LEU A 78 -0.54 -10.99 4.76
C LEU A 78 -1.15 -10.91 6.17
N ASP A 79 -1.20 -12.02 6.91
CA ASP A 79 -1.62 -12.05 8.32
C ASP A 79 -0.81 -11.07 9.20
N ARG A 80 0.47 -10.83 8.88
CA ARG A 80 1.32 -9.86 9.60
C ARG A 80 0.80 -8.43 9.46
N THR A 81 0.17 -8.10 8.34
CA THR A 81 -0.44 -6.78 8.12
C THR A 81 -1.71 -6.62 8.94
N VAL A 82 -2.49 -7.69 9.09
CA VAL A 82 -3.66 -7.73 9.98
C VAL A 82 -3.25 -7.52 11.44
N GLU A 83 -2.21 -8.21 11.89
CA GLU A 83 -1.62 -8.00 13.22
C GLU A 83 -1.18 -6.54 13.41
N ALA A 84 -0.47 -5.97 12.43
CA ALA A 84 -0.02 -4.58 12.47
C ALA A 84 -1.19 -3.58 12.54
N LEU A 85 -2.29 -3.82 11.82
CA LEU A 85 -3.51 -3.01 11.91
C LEU A 85 -4.08 -3.04 13.33
N GLY A 86 -4.16 -4.23 13.95
CA GLY A 86 -4.59 -4.38 15.33
C GLY A 86 -3.70 -3.62 16.32
N VAL A 87 -2.37 -3.70 16.13
CA VAL A 87 -1.39 -2.98 16.95
C VAL A 87 -1.55 -1.46 16.81
N LEU A 88 -1.71 -0.93 15.60
CA LEU A 88 -1.95 0.50 15.39
C LEU A 88 -3.24 0.97 16.06
N ARG A 89 -4.34 0.25 15.90
CA ARG A 89 -5.64 0.58 16.51
C ARG A 89 -5.60 0.58 18.04
N ALA A 90 -4.69 -0.19 18.64
CA ALA A 90 -4.53 -0.25 20.09
C ALA A 90 -3.66 0.90 20.66
N LEU A 91 -3.03 1.73 19.81
CA LEU A 91 -2.26 2.86 20.29
C LEU A 91 -3.19 3.96 20.83
N PRO A 92 -2.96 4.49 22.05
CA PRO A 92 -3.79 5.56 22.61
C PRO A 92 -3.82 6.84 21.75
N ILE A 93 -2.78 7.04 20.93
CA ILE A 93 -2.62 8.21 20.07
C ILE A 93 -3.19 8.00 18.66
N ALA A 94 -3.72 6.81 18.34
CA ALA A 94 -4.26 6.50 17.02
C ALA A 94 -5.79 6.69 16.99
N GLY A 95 -6.28 7.33 15.93
CA GLY A 95 -7.69 7.38 15.56
C GLY A 95 -8.06 6.27 14.57
N GLN A 96 -8.92 6.57 13.60
CA GLN A 96 -9.22 5.65 12.49
C GLN A 96 -7.94 5.31 11.71
N VAL A 97 -7.83 4.06 11.26
CA VAL A 97 -6.65 3.49 10.60
C VAL A 97 -6.97 3.14 9.15
N GLY A 98 -6.35 3.84 8.21
CA GLY A 98 -6.38 3.53 6.78
C GLY A 98 -5.11 2.84 6.26
N LEU A 99 -5.21 2.31 5.05
CA LEU A 99 -4.06 1.83 4.27
C LEU A 99 -3.76 2.78 3.12
N TYR A 100 -2.47 3.02 2.88
CA TYR A 100 -2.00 3.58 1.61
C TYR A 100 -0.88 2.71 1.04
N GLY A 101 -0.96 2.38 -0.24
CA GLY A 101 0.05 1.59 -0.93
C GLY A 101 0.34 2.09 -2.33
N VAL A 102 1.54 1.82 -2.80
CA VAL A 102 1.98 2.12 -4.17
C VAL A 102 2.51 0.85 -4.81
N SER A 103 2.20 0.60 -6.09
CA SER A 103 2.75 -0.54 -6.82
C SER A 103 2.44 -1.88 -6.10
N ARG A 104 3.43 -2.71 -5.80
CA ARG A 104 3.23 -3.94 -4.98
C ARG A 104 2.61 -3.67 -3.61
N GLY A 105 2.82 -2.49 -3.03
CA GLY A 105 2.16 -2.05 -1.81
C GLY A 105 0.68 -1.75 -2.03
N ALA A 106 0.31 -1.26 -3.22
CA ALA A 106 -1.10 -1.11 -3.61
C ALA A 106 -1.77 -2.47 -3.83
N GLU A 107 -1.09 -3.42 -4.50
CA GLU A 107 -1.54 -4.81 -4.59
C GLU A 107 -1.81 -5.38 -3.18
N HIS A 108 -0.83 -5.24 -2.28
CA HIS A 108 -0.94 -5.69 -0.90
C HIS A 108 -2.16 -5.06 -0.21
N ALA A 109 -2.31 -3.73 -0.27
CA ALA A 109 -3.43 -3.01 0.36
C ALA A 109 -4.79 -3.53 -0.09
N LEU A 110 -4.99 -3.69 -1.41
CA LEU A 110 -6.24 -4.22 -1.96
C LEU A 110 -6.43 -5.69 -1.56
N LEU A 111 -5.38 -6.50 -1.67
CA LEU A 111 -5.46 -7.94 -1.43
C LEU A 111 -5.78 -8.25 0.03
N VAL A 112 -5.03 -7.71 0.99
CA VAL A 112 -5.29 -7.96 2.42
C VAL A 112 -6.69 -7.52 2.82
N THR A 113 -7.14 -6.36 2.32
CA THR A 113 -8.48 -5.84 2.60
C THR A 113 -9.56 -6.74 2.01
N SER A 114 -9.39 -7.19 0.77
CA SER A 114 -10.35 -8.10 0.12
C SER A 114 -10.46 -9.45 0.82
N LEU A 115 -9.33 -9.98 1.33
CA LEU A 115 -9.28 -11.25 2.05
C LEU A 115 -9.90 -11.12 3.45
N MET A 116 -9.61 -10.03 4.17
CA MET A 116 -10.26 -9.73 5.45
C MET A 116 -11.78 -9.62 5.27
N ALA A 117 -12.24 -8.94 4.21
CA ALA A 117 -13.66 -8.78 3.93
C ALA A 117 -14.32 -10.10 3.49
N ARG A 118 -13.62 -10.92 2.69
CA ARG A 118 -14.09 -12.25 2.29
C ARG A 118 -14.30 -13.17 3.49
N ASP A 119 -13.42 -13.08 4.48
CA ASP A 119 -13.44 -13.93 5.68
C ASP A 119 -14.23 -13.29 6.84
N ASP A 120 -15.05 -12.26 6.56
CA ASP A 120 -15.90 -11.53 7.51
C ASP A 120 -15.15 -11.09 8.78
N MET A 121 -13.89 -10.67 8.63
CA MET A 121 -13.05 -10.25 9.75
C MET A 121 -13.47 -8.87 10.27
N SER A 122 -13.43 -8.71 11.59
CA SER A 122 -13.45 -7.38 12.22
C SER A 122 -12.12 -6.66 12.01
N GLY A 123 -12.13 -5.33 12.16
CA GLY A 123 -10.90 -4.52 12.09
C GLY A 123 -10.38 -4.27 10.67
N LEU A 124 -11.22 -4.42 9.64
CA LEU A 124 -10.98 -3.89 8.29
C LEU A 124 -10.44 -2.45 8.37
N PRO A 125 -9.56 -2.02 7.45
CA PRO A 125 -9.12 -0.62 7.43
C PRO A 125 -10.30 0.33 7.20
N ASP A 126 -10.26 1.50 7.84
CA ASP A 126 -11.33 2.49 7.77
C ASP A 126 -11.35 3.24 6.43
N ALA A 127 -10.23 3.20 5.69
CA ALA A 127 -10.10 3.66 4.31
C ALA A 127 -8.97 2.91 3.59
N VAL A 128 -9.08 2.72 2.28
CA VAL A 128 -7.98 2.20 1.45
C VAL A 128 -7.71 3.13 0.28
N ALA A 129 -6.47 3.60 0.20
CA ALA A 129 -5.97 4.40 -0.91
C ALA A 129 -4.83 3.68 -1.62
N VAL A 130 -4.83 3.71 -2.94
CA VAL A 130 -3.78 3.09 -3.74
C VAL A 130 -3.34 3.95 -4.92
N HIS A 131 -2.05 3.86 -5.24
CA HIS A 131 -1.47 4.41 -6.46
C HIS A 131 -0.84 3.30 -7.30
N ALA A 132 -1.10 3.33 -8.61
CA ALA A 132 -0.63 2.35 -9.58
C ALA A 132 -0.83 0.94 -9.04
N ALA A 133 -2.08 0.49 -8.89
CA ALA A 133 -2.42 -0.83 -8.36
C ALA A 133 -2.61 -1.84 -9.51
N PRO A 134 -2.20 -3.12 -9.35
CA PRO A 134 -2.64 -4.14 -10.28
C PRO A 134 -4.04 -4.59 -9.89
N ASP A 135 -4.83 -5.04 -10.87
CA ASP A 135 -6.19 -5.54 -10.63
C ASP A 135 -6.24 -7.05 -10.33
N VAL A 136 -5.08 -7.70 -10.38
CA VAL A 136 -4.88 -9.13 -10.15
C VAL A 136 -3.68 -9.34 -9.22
N ILE A 137 -3.61 -10.52 -8.62
CA ILE A 137 -2.43 -10.95 -7.86
C ILE A 137 -1.25 -11.11 -8.82
N CYS A 138 -0.12 -10.50 -8.48
CA CYS A 138 1.13 -10.59 -9.24
C CYS A 138 2.00 -11.75 -8.72
N GLY A 139 2.85 -12.26 -9.61
CA GLY A 139 3.89 -13.23 -9.25
C GLY A 139 4.88 -12.67 -8.22
N ALA A 140 5.67 -13.58 -7.65
CA ALA A 140 6.70 -13.25 -6.69
C ALA A 140 7.75 -12.31 -7.29
N PHE A 141 8.41 -11.50 -6.46
CA PHE A 141 9.49 -10.62 -6.89
C PHE A 141 10.69 -10.77 -5.95
N VAL A 142 11.90 -10.89 -6.49
CA VAL A 142 13.13 -10.98 -5.70
C VAL A 142 14.05 -9.84 -6.13
N GLY A 143 14.15 -8.79 -5.32
CA GLY A 143 14.92 -7.60 -5.67
C GLY A 143 16.39 -7.90 -5.93
N ALA A 144 16.99 -8.84 -5.18
CA ALA A 144 18.38 -9.24 -5.37
C ALA A 144 18.66 -9.92 -6.73
N GLU A 145 17.65 -10.52 -7.34
CA GLU A 145 17.72 -11.24 -8.63
C GLU A 145 17.36 -10.32 -9.81
N TRP A 146 16.82 -9.13 -9.56
CA TRP A 146 16.40 -8.22 -10.64
C TRP A 146 17.61 -7.66 -11.39
N ARG A 147 17.62 -7.85 -12.71
CA ARG A 147 18.64 -7.37 -13.65
C ARG A 147 17.95 -6.81 -14.88
N ASP A 148 18.60 -5.91 -15.60
CA ASP A 148 18.07 -5.41 -16.87
C ASP A 148 18.26 -6.44 -17.97
N ALA A 149 17.34 -6.44 -18.95
CA ALA A 149 17.41 -7.38 -20.06
C ALA A 149 18.71 -7.18 -20.86
N GLY A 150 19.53 -8.23 -20.90
CA GLY A 150 20.86 -8.22 -21.55
C GLY A 150 22.03 -8.22 -20.57
N ASP A 151 21.81 -7.97 -19.28
CA ASP A 151 22.87 -8.07 -18.28
C ASP A 151 23.30 -9.53 -18.03
N PRO A 152 24.58 -9.77 -17.70
CA PRO A 152 25.04 -11.09 -17.29
C PRO A 152 24.24 -11.62 -16.09
N GLY A 153 23.68 -12.82 -16.24
CA GLY A 153 22.86 -13.44 -15.21
C GLY A 153 21.40 -12.96 -15.16
N TRP A 154 20.97 -12.16 -16.15
CA TRP A 154 19.55 -11.86 -16.34
C TRP A 154 18.73 -13.15 -16.51
N GLN A 155 17.60 -13.20 -15.81
CA GLN A 155 16.61 -14.25 -15.94
C GLN A 155 15.27 -13.61 -16.23
N ALA A 156 14.50 -14.23 -17.12
CA ALA A 156 13.11 -13.85 -17.31
C ALA A 156 12.36 -13.99 -15.98
N TRP A 157 11.52 -13.01 -15.67
CA TRP A 157 10.66 -13.06 -14.50
C TRP A 157 9.72 -14.28 -14.60
N ASP A 158 9.67 -15.11 -13.56
CA ASP A 158 8.72 -16.22 -13.46
C ASP A 158 7.43 -15.74 -12.78
N PRO A 159 6.35 -15.49 -13.55
CA PRO A 159 5.11 -14.97 -13.00
C PRO A 159 4.33 -16.03 -12.22
N ALA A 160 4.71 -17.33 -12.27
CA ALA A 160 3.98 -18.40 -11.58
C ALA A 160 4.35 -18.52 -10.10
N ARG A 161 5.52 -17.99 -9.70
CA ARG A 161 5.97 -17.98 -8.30
C ARG A 161 4.98 -17.20 -7.43
N ARG A 162 4.72 -17.71 -6.23
CA ARG A 162 3.74 -17.13 -5.30
C ARG A 162 4.33 -15.96 -4.51
N ALA A 163 3.65 -14.83 -4.56
CA ALA A 163 4.05 -13.62 -3.83
C ALA A 163 3.55 -13.61 -2.38
N TRP A 164 2.36 -14.14 -2.12
CA TRP A 164 1.62 -13.93 -0.88
C TRP A 164 1.14 -15.23 -0.26
N THR A 165 1.02 -15.23 1.07
CA THR A 165 0.28 -16.23 1.84
C THR A 165 -0.80 -15.58 2.67
N TRP A 166 -1.88 -16.33 2.91
CA TRP A 166 -3.00 -15.98 3.77
C TRP A 166 -3.35 -17.19 4.62
N ARG A 167 -3.47 -17.02 5.94
CA ARG A 167 -3.69 -18.13 6.88
C ARG A 167 -2.65 -19.25 6.74
N GLY A 168 -1.41 -18.84 6.48
CA GLY A 168 -0.27 -19.74 6.32
C GLY A 168 -0.25 -20.54 5.01
N THR A 169 -1.08 -20.22 4.02
CA THR A 169 -1.12 -20.92 2.72
C THR A 169 -1.17 -19.95 1.54
N SER A 170 -0.63 -20.35 0.39
CA SER A 170 -0.79 -19.63 -0.89
C SER A 170 -1.86 -20.25 -1.80
N VAL A 171 -2.60 -21.26 -1.30
CA VAL A 171 -3.77 -21.81 -1.99
C VAL A 171 -4.81 -20.72 -2.21
N GLY A 172 -5.27 -20.57 -3.46
CA GLY A 172 -6.20 -19.50 -3.85
C GLY A 172 -5.54 -18.14 -4.12
N LEU A 173 -4.24 -17.98 -3.87
CA LEU A 173 -3.47 -16.77 -4.16
C LEU A 173 -2.58 -16.95 -5.40
N LEU A 174 -3.18 -17.50 -6.46
CA LEU A 174 -2.49 -17.69 -7.73
C LEU A 174 -2.25 -16.33 -8.40
N PRO A 175 -1.08 -16.10 -9.03
CA PRO A 175 -0.89 -14.98 -9.94
C PRO A 175 -1.97 -14.99 -11.02
N THR A 176 -2.36 -13.79 -11.47
CA THR A 176 -3.49 -13.50 -12.37
C THR A 176 -4.88 -13.66 -11.78
N THR A 177 -5.03 -14.17 -10.54
CA THR A 177 -6.32 -14.15 -9.84
C THR A 177 -6.79 -12.71 -9.60
N PRO A 178 -8.00 -12.32 -9.99
CA PRO A 178 -8.54 -10.99 -9.73
C PRO A 178 -8.62 -10.68 -8.23
N ILE A 179 -8.23 -9.46 -7.84
CA ILE A 179 -8.39 -9.00 -6.45
C ILE A 179 -9.83 -8.54 -6.25
N GLU A 180 -10.58 -9.22 -5.38
CA GLU A 180 -12.02 -9.00 -5.17
C GLU A 180 -12.31 -7.85 -4.20
N ILE A 181 -11.73 -6.67 -4.47
CA ILE A 181 -11.84 -5.50 -3.58
C ILE A 181 -13.27 -4.99 -3.43
N GLU A 182 -14.21 -5.31 -4.32
CA GLU A 182 -15.63 -4.97 -4.20
C GLU A 182 -16.33 -5.59 -2.98
N ARG A 183 -15.67 -6.54 -2.30
CA ARG A 183 -16.11 -7.05 -0.99
C ARG A 183 -15.99 -6.00 0.11
N TYR A 184 -15.02 -5.09 -0.01
CA TYR A 184 -14.83 -3.98 0.90
C TYR A 184 -15.85 -2.87 0.63
N ARG A 185 -16.55 -2.44 1.69
CA ARG A 185 -17.62 -1.43 1.61
C ARG A 185 -17.21 -0.05 2.13
N GLY A 186 -15.96 0.11 2.56
CA GLY A 186 -15.45 1.39 3.04
C GLY A 186 -14.94 2.30 1.91
N PRO A 187 -14.48 3.51 2.26
CA PRO A 187 -13.93 4.49 1.32
C PRO A 187 -12.73 3.95 0.52
N LEU A 188 -12.79 4.11 -0.81
CA LEU A 188 -11.75 3.67 -1.74
C LEU A 188 -11.23 4.85 -2.58
N TYR A 189 -9.90 5.00 -2.63
CA TYR A 189 -9.20 5.93 -3.51
C TYR A 189 -8.27 5.16 -4.44
N LEU A 190 -8.42 5.38 -5.74
CA LEU A 190 -7.58 4.79 -6.79
C LEU A 190 -6.91 5.90 -7.59
N SER A 191 -5.59 5.81 -7.76
CA SER A 191 -4.86 6.72 -8.63
C SER A 191 -3.87 5.99 -9.55
N HIS A 192 -3.63 6.51 -10.75
CA HIS A 192 -2.76 5.87 -11.73
C HIS A 192 -2.28 6.86 -12.81
N GLY A 193 -1.00 6.82 -13.19
CA GLY A 193 -0.49 7.56 -14.35
C GLY A 193 -0.91 6.93 -15.68
N LEU A 194 -1.37 7.73 -16.63
CA LEU A 194 -1.84 7.21 -17.93
C LEU A 194 -0.70 6.71 -18.85
N ARG A 195 0.55 7.07 -18.55
CA ARG A 195 1.76 6.64 -19.27
C ARG A 195 2.60 5.65 -18.46
N ASP A 196 2.00 4.99 -17.48
CA ASP A 196 2.67 3.94 -16.72
C ASP A 196 3.05 2.76 -17.63
N GLU A 197 4.36 2.55 -17.79
CA GLU A 197 4.96 1.48 -18.60
C GLU A 197 5.25 0.22 -17.78
N ILE A 198 5.11 0.28 -16.46
CA ILE A 198 5.24 -0.86 -15.56
C ILE A 198 3.89 -1.56 -15.48
N TRP A 199 2.86 -0.83 -15.05
CA TRP A 199 1.49 -1.33 -14.96
C TRP A 199 0.55 -0.48 -15.78
N SER A 200 -0.21 -1.09 -16.68
CA SER A 200 -1.14 -0.30 -17.49
C SER A 200 -2.24 0.29 -16.62
N ALA A 201 -2.55 1.58 -16.81
CA ALA A 201 -3.70 2.25 -16.20
C ALA A 201 -5.05 1.54 -16.49
N ALA A 202 -5.11 0.69 -17.52
CA ALA A 202 -6.25 -0.19 -17.77
C ALA A 202 -6.58 -1.09 -16.57
N MET A 203 -5.59 -1.46 -15.74
CA MET A 203 -5.79 -2.20 -14.49
C MET A 203 -6.69 -1.41 -13.52
N THR A 204 -6.37 -0.14 -13.26
CA THR A 204 -7.21 0.73 -12.41
C THR A 204 -8.58 1.00 -13.04
N MET A 205 -8.67 1.15 -14.37
CA MET A 205 -9.96 1.29 -15.04
C MET A 205 -10.83 0.04 -14.86
N ARG A 206 -10.27 -1.18 -14.96
CA ARG A 206 -11.00 -2.43 -14.69
C ARG A 206 -11.46 -2.53 -13.24
N LEU A 207 -10.64 -2.11 -12.27
CA LEU A 207 -11.04 -2.04 -10.86
C LEU A 207 -12.22 -1.07 -10.67
N ARG A 208 -12.13 0.15 -11.21
CA ARG A 208 -13.22 1.15 -11.18
C ARG A 208 -14.50 0.57 -11.75
N ASP A 209 -14.43 0.00 -12.95
CA ASP A 209 -15.62 -0.50 -13.65
C ASP A 209 -16.24 -1.70 -12.91
N ARG A 210 -15.41 -2.56 -12.29
CA ARG A 210 -15.88 -3.64 -11.40
C ARG A 210 -16.59 -3.07 -10.18
N LEU A 211 -16.00 -2.09 -9.50
CA LEU A 211 -16.59 -1.45 -8.31
C LEU A 211 -17.96 -0.82 -8.63
N HIS A 212 -18.07 -0.07 -9.74
CA HIS A 212 -19.34 0.49 -10.20
C HIS A 212 -20.40 -0.59 -10.47
N ARG A 213 -20.03 -1.71 -11.11
CA ARG A 213 -20.96 -2.84 -11.34
C ARG A 213 -21.48 -3.46 -10.04
N HIS A 214 -20.74 -3.33 -8.94
CA HIS A 214 -21.13 -3.80 -7.60
C HIS A 214 -21.78 -2.71 -6.73
N GLY A 215 -22.16 -1.57 -7.33
CA GLY A 215 -22.86 -0.48 -6.65
C GLY A 215 -21.97 0.33 -5.71
N LEU A 216 -20.65 0.30 -5.89
CA LEU A 216 -19.68 1.09 -5.15
C LEU A 216 -19.20 2.27 -5.99
N ASP A 217 -18.82 3.37 -5.36
CA ASP A 217 -18.37 4.61 -6.01
C ASP A 217 -16.99 5.02 -5.49
N PRO A 218 -15.89 4.46 -6.04
CA PRO A 218 -14.53 4.82 -5.62
C PRO A 218 -14.12 6.20 -6.13
N GLU A 219 -13.31 6.92 -5.37
CA GLU A 219 -12.64 8.12 -5.85
C GLU A 219 -11.50 7.72 -6.79
N VAL A 220 -11.57 8.11 -8.07
CA VAL A 220 -10.59 7.71 -9.09
C VAL A 220 -9.91 8.91 -9.73
N HIS A 221 -8.58 8.92 -9.72
CA HIS A 221 -7.75 9.94 -10.34
C HIS A 221 -6.80 9.33 -11.37
N LEU A 222 -7.00 9.64 -12.65
CA LEU A 222 -6.09 9.24 -13.72
C LEU A 222 -5.23 10.45 -14.09
N LEU A 223 -3.92 10.32 -13.91
CA LEU A 223 -2.97 11.41 -14.03
C LEU A 223 -2.48 11.47 -15.48
N ALA A 224 -2.86 12.53 -16.20
CA ALA A 224 -2.42 12.76 -17.57
C ALA A 224 -0.89 12.89 -17.61
N ASP A 225 -0.27 12.32 -18.63
CA ASP A 225 1.17 12.40 -18.90
C ASP A 225 2.12 11.82 -17.84
N GLN A 226 1.62 11.29 -16.72
CA GLN A 226 2.43 10.70 -15.66
C GLN A 226 2.65 9.19 -15.86
N GLY A 227 3.83 8.72 -15.42
CA GLY A 227 4.23 7.32 -15.43
C GLY A 227 3.80 6.56 -14.18
N HIS A 228 4.60 5.57 -13.77
CA HIS A 228 4.33 4.73 -12.58
C HIS A 228 4.31 5.52 -11.26
N MET A 229 5.11 6.58 -11.20
CA MET A 229 5.11 7.56 -10.12
C MET A 229 4.84 8.93 -10.73
N PRO A 230 4.02 9.78 -10.09
CA PRO A 230 3.91 11.16 -10.50
C PRO A 230 5.18 11.93 -10.11
N GLU A 231 5.55 12.92 -10.92
CA GLU A 231 6.73 13.75 -10.71
C GLU A 231 6.38 15.24 -10.68
N GLY A 232 7.22 16.05 -10.04
CA GLY A 232 7.10 17.50 -10.04
C GLY A 232 5.78 17.99 -9.42
N GLU A 233 5.06 18.88 -10.12
CA GLU A 233 3.80 19.42 -9.58
C GLU A 233 2.67 18.39 -9.56
N ASP A 234 2.73 17.35 -10.40
CA ASP A 234 1.76 16.26 -10.36
C ASP A 234 1.94 15.38 -9.11
N GLU A 235 3.17 15.26 -8.61
CA GLU A 235 3.44 14.63 -7.30
C GLU A 235 2.77 15.43 -6.17
N ASN A 236 2.92 16.76 -6.19
CA ASN A 236 2.23 17.64 -5.23
C ASN A 236 0.70 17.51 -5.34
N ALA A 237 0.17 17.46 -6.57
CA ALA A 237 -1.26 17.29 -6.81
C ALA A 237 -1.78 15.94 -6.32
N HIS A 238 -1.00 14.87 -6.52
CA HIS A 238 -1.28 13.54 -6.00
C HIS A 238 -1.38 13.55 -4.47
N TYR A 239 -0.37 14.09 -3.77
CA TYR A 239 -0.41 14.17 -2.30
C TYR A 239 -1.55 15.04 -1.80
N ARG A 240 -1.87 16.18 -2.46
CA ARG A 240 -3.01 17.02 -2.10
C ARG A 240 -4.34 16.24 -2.16
N ARG A 241 -4.55 15.44 -3.21
CA ARG A 241 -5.74 14.59 -3.37
C ARG A 241 -5.78 13.46 -2.34
N LEU A 242 -4.66 12.74 -2.18
CA LEU A 242 -4.52 11.66 -1.20
C LEU A 242 -4.81 12.14 0.22
N ILE A 243 -4.19 13.23 0.65
CA ILE A 243 -4.38 13.83 1.98
C ILE A 243 -5.83 14.28 2.17
N ALA A 244 -6.44 14.91 1.15
CA ALA A 244 -7.83 15.33 1.23
C ALA A 244 -8.79 14.14 1.36
N PHE A 245 -8.56 13.05 0.63
CA PHE A 245 -9.32 11.80 0.75
C PHE A 245 -9.16 11.19 2.14
N LEU A 246 -7.92 11.01 2.62
CA LEU A 246 -7.63 10.40 3.92
C LEU A 246 -8.21 11.23 5.07
N HIS A 247 -8.16 12.57 5.00
CA HIS A 247 -8.80 13.41 6.01
C HIS A 247 -10.31 13.19 6.05
N ARG A 248 -10.99 13.21 4.89
CA ARG A 248 -12.45 12.96 4.84
C ARG A 248 -12.82 11.57 5.36
N ALA A 249 -11.97 10.58 5.15
CA ALA A 249 -12.27 9.19 5.45
C ALA A 249 -11.89 8.76 6.88
N LEU A 250 -10.88 9.40 7.49
CA LEU A 250 -10.30 8.98 8.77
C LEU A 250 -10.52 9.96 9.92
N VAL A 251 -10.89 11.21 9.61
CA VAL A 251 -11.27 12.20 10.62
C VAL A 251 -12.78 12.15 10.77
N VAL A 252 -13.24 11.62 11.91
CA VAL A 252 -14.64 11.60 12.33
C VAL A 252 -14.89 12.75 13.28
#